data_AF-A0A448MPR5-F1
#
_entry.id   AF-A0A448MPR5-F1
#
_cell.length_a   1.000
_cell.length_b   1.000
_cell.length_c   1.000
_cell.angle_alpha   90.00
_cell.angle_beta   90.00
_cell.angle_gamma   90.00
#
_symmetry.space_group_name_H-M   'P 1'
#
loop_
_entity.id
_entity.type
_entity.pdbx_description
1 polymer ?
#
loop_
_entity_poly.entity_id
_entity_poly.type
_entity_poly.pdbx_seq_one_letter_code
_entity_poly.pdbx_strand_id
1 'polypeptide(L)'
;MIQTYFIEFNDIFGTNSGLGGYGQKQLTWATSFIGKPIVFGSITTSLEDYHDAGVNILTKSTNTTLYWYNYEHGHPNQGLSRLQFLAIGRWK
;
A
#
# COMPACT_ATOMS: atom_id res chain seq x y z
N MET A 1 6.02 18.76 -1.21
CA MET A 1 5.64 18.06 0.03
C MET A 1 5.85 16.57 -0.16
N ILE A 2 6.34 15.92 0.88
CA ILE A 2 6.53 14.49 0.96
C ILE A 2 5.65 13.98 2.09
N GLN A 3 4.88 12.92 1.85
CA GLN A 3 4.16 12.18 2.89
C GLN A 3 4.52 10.71 2.78
N THR A 4 4.60 10.04 3.92
CA THR A 4 4.80 8.60 3.98
C THR A 4 3.72 7.95 4.82
N TYR A 5 3.40 6.71 4.49
CA TYR A 5 2.54 5.85 5.28
C TYR A 5 3.22 4.49 5.39
N PHE A 6 3.25 3.90 6.57
CA PHE A 6 3.71 2.54 6.76
C PHE A 6 2.92 1.86 7.87
N ILE A 7 2.71 0.56 7.69
CA ILE A 7 1.99 -0.29 8.64
C ILE A 7 2.44 -1.74 8.48
N GLU A 8 2.48 -2.45 9.61
CA GLU A 8 2.75 -3.88 9.65
C GLU A 8 1.45 -4.66 9.84
N PHE A 9 1.37 -5.82 9.21
CA PHE A 9 0.24 -6.73 9.31
C PHE A 9 0.69 -8.15 8.98
N ASN A 10 -0.04 -9.14 9.47
CA ASN A 10 0.23 -10.53 9.15
C ASN A 10 -0.52 -10.91 7.86
N ASP A 11 0.23 -11.47 6.92
CA ASP A 11 -0.25 -12.04 5.65
C ASP A 11 -0.90 -11.02 4.69
N ILE A 12 -0.52 -11.06 3.40
CA ILE A 12 -0.99 -10.12 2.37
C ILE A 12 -2.49 -10.31 2.11
N PHE A 13 -2.96 -11.55 2.11
CA PHE A 13 -4.38 -11.88 1.98
C PHE A 13 -5.06 -12.26 3.30
N GLY A 14 -4.39 -11.98 4.42
CA GLY A 14 -4.96 -12.16 5.76
C GLY A 14 -6.15 -11.24 6.01
N THR A 15 -7.29 -11.81 6.38
CA THR A 15 -8.59 -11.10 6.49
C THR A 15 -8.67 -10.09 7.64
N ASN A 16 -7.68 -10.06 8.53
CA ASN A 16 -7.85 -9.52 9.88
C ASN A 16 -7.47 -8.03 10.04
N SER A 17 -6.81 -7.41 9.07
CA SER A 17 -6.24 -6.05 9.26
C SER A 17 -6.97 -4.94 8.51
N GLY A 18 -7.94 -5.26 7.63
CA GLY A 18 -8.51 -4.29 6.69
C GLY A 18 -7.48 -3.72 5.70
N LEU A 19 -6.22 -4.13 5.82
CA LEU A 19 -5.06 -3.75 5.00
C LEU A 19 -4.61 -4.94 4.16
N GLY A 20 -4.68 -6.14 4.73
CA GLY A 20 -4.61 -7.41 4.03
C GLY A 20 -5.97 -7.83 3.45
N GLY A 21 -6.03 -9.05 2.94
CA GLY A 21 -7.23 -9.63 2.34
C GLY A 21 -7.54 -9.10 0.95
N TYR A 22 -8.47 -9.76 0.28
CA TYR A 22 -8.89 -9.40 -1.06
C TYR A 22 -9.59 -8.03 -1.11
N GLY A 23 -9.68 -7.47 -2.30
CA GLY A 23 -10.41 -6.24 -2.54
C GLY A 23 -9.59 -4.96 -2.34
N GLN A 24 -10.20 -3.87 -2.78
CA GLN A 24 -9.59 -2.55 -2.77
C GLN A 24 -9.41 -2.01 -1.36
N LYS A 25 -8.29 -1.33 -1.15
CA LYS A 25 -7.95 -0.60 0.07
C LYS A 25 -7.85 0.90 -0.21
N GLN A 26 -7.94 1.70 0.85
CA GLN A 26 -7.80 3.14 0.76
C GLN A 26 -7.18 3.75 2.01
N LEU A 27 -6.54 4.91 1.84
CA LEU A 27 -6.11 5.77 2.94
C LEU A 27 -6.27 7.23 2.53
N THR A 28 -6.44 8.09 3.54
CA THR A 28 -6.46 9.54 3.36
C THR A 28 -5.13 10.12 3.82
N TRP A 29 -4.50 10.93 2.97
CA TRP A 29 -3.27 11.66 3.31
C TRP A 29 -3.54 12.64 4.44
N ALA A 30 -2.57 12.80 5.35
CA ALA A 30 -2.68 13.72 6.48
C ALA A 30 -2.88 15.18 6.04
N THR A 31 -2.35 15.53 4.86
CA THR A 31 -2.59 16.83 4.23
C THR A 31 -2.92 16.65 2.76
N SER A 32 -3.85 17.45 2.25
CA SER A 32 -4.19 17.47 0.83
C SER A 32 -3.05 18.05 -0.01
N PHE A 33 -2.69 17.35 -1.09
CA PHE A 33 -1.80 17.90 -2.11
C PHE A 33 -2.56 18.92 -2.99
N ILE A 34 -1.86 19.80 -3.72
CA ILE A 34 -2.51 20.68 -4.72
C ILE A 34 -3.16 19.86 -5.84
N GLY A 35 -2.50 18.77 -6.24
CA GLY A 35 -2.98 17.85 -7.27
C GLY A 35 -2.61 16.42 -6.89
N LYS A 36 -2.96 15.46 -7.75
CA LYS A 36 -2.63 14.06 -7.51
C LYS A 36 -1.10 13.88 -7.39
N PRO A 37 -0.58 13.38 -6.25
CA PRO A 37 0.85 13.15 -6.10
C PRO A 37 1.31 11.93 -6.93
N ILE A 38 2.61 11.86 -7.23
CA ILE A 38 3.23 10.57 -7.58
C ILE A 38 3.34 9.74 -6.31
N VAL A 39 3.02 8.45 -6.39
CA VAL A 39 3.06 7.53 -5.24
C VAL A 39 3.85 6.29 -5.61
N PHE A 40 4.86 5.98 -4.81
CA PHE A 40 5.58 4.72 -4.82
C PHE A 40 5.04 3.85 -3.69
N GLY A 41 4.77 2.58 -3.97
CA GLY A 41 4.26 1.64 -2.99
C GLY A 41 5.03 0.33 -3.02
N SER A 42 5.27 -0.25 -1.86
CA SER A 42 5.95 -1.54 -1.72
C SER A 42 5.36 -2.33 -0.56
N ILE A 43 5.40 -3.66 -0.68
CA ILE A 43 5.22 -4.59 0.42
C ILE A 43 6.55 -5.32 0.62
N THR A 44 6.99 -5.42 1.87
CA THR A 44 8.07 -6.32 2.29
C THR A 44 7.50 -7.39 3.19
N THR A 45 8.08 -8.58 3.18
CA THR A 45 7.56 -9.71 3.95
C THR A 45 8.70 -10.44 4.66
N SER A 46 8.37 -11.21 5.70
CA SER A 46 9.31 -12.07 6.41
C SER A 46 9.48 -13.45 5.76
N LEU A 47 8.88 -13.68 4.60
CA LEU A 47 8.97 -14.97 3.90
C LEU A 47 10.37 -15.13 3.30
N GLU A 48 11.10 -16.15 3.75
CA GLU A 48 12.42 -16.52 3.23
C GLU A 48 12.32 -17.47 2.02
N ASP A 49 11.52 -17.09 1.01
CA ASP A 49 11.31 -17.87 -0.22
C ASP A 49 10.97 -16.96 -1.43
N TYR A 50 11.07 -17.50 -2.63
CA TYR A 50 10.61 -16.87 -3.86
C TYR A 50 9.10 -16.61 -3.79
N HIS A 51 8.73 -15.35 -3.86
CA HIS A 51 7.37 -14.92 -4.14
C HIS A 51 7.39 -13.54 -4.80
N ASP A 52 6.29 -13.18 -5.44
CA ASP A 52 6.05 -11.84 -5.97
C ASP A 52 4.97 -11.18 -5.13
N ALA A 53 5.21 -9.96 -4.63
CA ALA A 53 4.25 -9.23 -3.80
C ALA A 53 4.39 -7.73 -3.99
N GLY A 54 3.27 -7.03 -3.88
CA GLY A 54 3.27 -5.58 -3.96
C GLY A 54 1.88 -4.97 -3.98
N VAL A 55 1.81 -3.77 -4.55
CA VAL A 55 0.58 -2.99 -4.62
C VAL A 55 0.33 -2.46 -6.01
N ASN A 56 -0.92 -2.57 -6.45
CA ASN A 56 -1.42 -1.89 -7.63
C ASN A 56 -2.10 -0.59 -7.21
N ILE A 57 -1.44 0.55 -7.47
CA ILE A 57 -1.97 1.87 -7.14
C ILE A 57 -2.96 2.30 -8.23
N LEU A 58 -4.20 2.61 -7.83
CA LEU A 58 -5.26 2.89 -8.78
C LEU A 58 -5.24 4.32 -9.31
N THR A 59 -5.51 4.46 -10.60
CA THR A 59 -5.58 5.75 -11.30
C THR A 59 -6.66 6.69 -10.71
N LYS A 60 -7.70 6.15 -10.08
CA LYS A 60 -8.74 6.92 -9.38
C LYS A 60 -8.28 7.61 -8.08
N SER A 61 -7.05 7.36 -7.62
CA SER A 61 -6.47 8.10 -6.49
C SER A 61 -6.45 9.60 -6.75
N THR A 62 -6.74 10.39 -5.73
CA THR A 62 -6.90 11.84 -5.79
C THR A 62 -5.75 12.56 -5.09
N ASN A 63 -5.86 13.87 -4.90
CA ASN A 63 -4.94 14.68 -4.10
C ASN A 63 -5.10 14.46 -2.58
N THR A 64 -6.15 13.77 -2.13
CA THR A 64 -6.41 13.48 -0.71
C THR A 64 -6.42 11.99 -0.40
N THR A 65 -6.87 11.16 -1.35
CA THR A 65 -7.16 9.74 -1.08
C THR A 65 -6.39 8.85 -2.03
N LEU A 66 -5.63 7.90 -1.47
CA LEU A 66 -4.95 6.84 -2.20
C LEU A 66 -5.83 5.59 -2.20
N TYR A 67 -5.97 4.95 -3.36
CA TYR A 67 -6.61 3.64 -3.50
C TYR A 67 -5.63 2.64 -4.10
N TRP A 68 -5.63 1.41 -3.58
CA TRP A 68 -4.77 0.34 -4.10
C TRP A 68 -5.42 -1.05 -3.96
N TYR A 69 -4.84 -2.04 -4.64
CA TYR A 69 -5.00 -3.46 -4.33
C TYR A 69 -3.64 -4.01 -3.91
N ASN A 70 -3.63 -4.93 -2.94
CA ASN A 70 -2.46 -5.78 -2.75
C ASN A 70 -2.48 -6.88 -3.81
N TYR A 71 -1.31 -7.35 -4.20
CA TYR A 71 -1.16 -8.59 -4.93
C TYR A 71 -0.05 -9.42 -4.28
N GLU A 72 -0.21 -10.73 -4.32
CA GLU A 72 0.88 -11.68 -4.14
C GLU A 72 0.69 -12.88 -5.05
N HIS A 73 1.79 -13.52 -5.41
CA HIS A 73 1.82 -14.81 -6.07
C HIS A 73 2.89 -15.69 -5.43
N GLY A 74 2.53 -16.92 -5.10
CA GLY A 74 3.48 -18.00 -4.80
C GLY A 74 3.46 -18.50 -3.37
N HIS A 75 2.74 -17.87 -2.44
CA HIS A 75 2.66 -18.40 -1.07
C HIS A 75 1.33 -18.08 -0.38
N PRO A 76 0.68 -19.02 0.34
CA PRO A 76 -0.61 -18.75 0.99
C PRO A 76 -0.51 -17.85 2.25
N ASN A 77 0.71 -17.57 2.75
CA ASN A 77 0.94 -16.71 3.91
C ASN A 77 2.38 -16.16 3.91
N GLN A 78 2.57 -14.86 3.70
CA GLN A 78 3.92 -14.25 3.70
C GLN A 78 4.47 -13.91 5.10
N GLY A 79 3.75 -14.26 6.16
CA GLY A 79 4.12 -13.95 7.54
C GLY A 79 3.98 -12.46 7.85
N LEU A 80 4.93 -11.92 8.62
CA LEU A 80 4.96 -10.50 8.94
C LEU A 80 5.22 -9.70 7.66
N SER A 81 4.28 -8.85 7.30
CA SER A 81 4.33 -8.00 6.12
C SER A 81 4.32 -6.53 6.53
N ARG A 82 5.02 -5.68 5.77
CA ARG A 82 5.02 -4.23 5.94
C ARG A 82 4.64 -3.57 4.62
N LEU A 83 3.55 -2.82 4.64
CA LEU A 83 3.15 -1.92 3.55
C LEU A 83 3.80 -0.56 3.76
N GLN A 84 4.33 0.01 2.69
CA GLN A 84 4.90 1.36 2.70
C GLN A 84 4.50 2.13 1.45
N PHE A 85 4.11 3.39 1.64
CA PHE A 85 3.89 4.36 0.56
C PHE A 85 4.76 5.61 0.77
N LEU A 86 5.30 6.11 -0.35
CA LEU A 86 5.95 7.41 -0.47
C LEU A 86 5.19 8.24 -1.49
N ALA A 87 4.59 9.34 -1.06
CA ALA A 87 3.91 10.29 -1.93
C ALA A 87 4.70 11.59 -2.05
N ILE A 88 4.92 12.02 -3.30
CA ILE A 88 5.60 13.28 -3.62
C ILE A 88 4.67 14.13 -4.47
N GLY A 89 4.39 15.34 -4.02
CA GLY A 89 3.47 16.23 -4.72
C GLY A 89 3.72 17.70 -4.42
N ARG A 90 3.07 18.54 -5.23
CA ARG A 90 3.04 19.99 -5.00
C ARG A 90 2.20 20.30 -3.77
N TRP A 91 2.62 21.31 -3.04
CA TRP A 91 1.93 21.84 -1.86
C TRP A 91 1.73 23.34 -2.05
N LYS A 92 0.72 23.88 -1.35
CA LYS A 92 0.45 25.33 -1.32
C LYS A 92 1.50 26.03 -0.49
#